data_AF-A0A6G5AGH5-F1
#
_entry.id   AF-A0A6G5AGH5-F1
#
_cell.length_a   1.000
_cell.length_b   1.000
_cell.length_c   1.000
_cell.angle_alpha   90.00
_cell.angle_beta   90.00
_cell.angle_gamma   90.00
#
_symmetry.space_group_name_H-M   'P 1'
#
loop_
_entity.id
_entity.type
_entity.pdbx_description
1 polymer ?
#
loop_
_entity_poly.entity_id
_entity_poly.type
_entity_poly.pdbx_seq_one_letter_code
_entity_poly.pdbx_strand_id
1 'polypeptide(L)'
;MTQLAPTTCTHSSQGSKAPHPATRSARPTCAERLTCNGRSPSALYFCLDCDTNQCEGCELVLHEQSRFRDHRPRVPVVKPEPHLLCEGFSCRGENLADIRCHTCERSLCYACDYQIHLLRRRFAHVKVRFRYYLERQAKLAAAEVAVDEDDEEQYLSAEPYCSLPYEDRGTAMMEPTSHEPDVISDTRGGCKPQTTHSSILLVDDKEVLQVSTAAELASQLGCSSDTPAKVVSIFGNTGEGKSHTLNPHLLQRAEGVPDIAT
;
A
#
# COMPACT_ATOMS: atom_id res chain seq x y z
N MET A 1 -32.25 14.67 31.66
CA MET A 1 -30.93 15.22 31.26
C MET A 1 -29.92 14.10 31.40
N THR A 2 -29.73 13.32 30.33
CA THR A 2 -28.88 12.13 30.35
C THR A 2 -27.61 12.45 29.58
N GLN A 3 -26.50 12.61 30.29
CA GLN A 3 -25.19 12.85 29.67
C GLN A 3 -24.67 11.53 29.07
N LEU A 4 -24.44 11.53 27.75
CA LEU A 4 -23.69 10.49 27.06
C LEU A 4 -22.20 10.82 27.19
N ALA A 5 -21.46 10.00 27.92
CA ALA A 5 -20.01 10.07 27.97
C ALA A 5 -19.40 9.59 26.63
N PRO A 6 -18.39 10.27 26.06
CA PRO A 6 -17.67 9.75 24.91
C PRO A 6 -16.71 8.64 25.37
N THR A 7 -16.93 7.42 24.87
CA THR A 7 -16.00 6.30 24.99
C THR A 7 -14.77 6.57 24.12
N THR A 8 -13.71 7.09 24.72
CA THR A 8 -12.39 7.17 24.07
C THR A 8 -11.74 5.79 24.07
N CYS A 9 -11.75 5.10 22.92
CA CYS A 9 -10.86 3.97 22.68
C CYS A 9 -9.47 4.49 22.32
N THR A 10 -8.73 4.95 23.31
CA THR A 10 -7.30 5.27 23.20
C THR A 10 -6.48 4.00 23.46
N HIS A 11 -6.02 3.35 22.39
CA HIS A 11 -4.96 2.36 22.51
C HIS A 11 -3.63 3.07 22.81
N SER A 12 -3.36 3.29 24.10
CA SER A 12 -2.03 3.67 24.57
C SER A 12 -1.06 2.52 24.33
N SER A 13 -0.04 2.82 23.53
CA SER A 13 1.17 2.03 23.36
C SER A 13 1.91 1.87 24.70
N GLN A 14 1.85 0.68 25.27
CA GLN A 14 2.87 0.19 26.20
C GLN A 14 3.34 -1.18 25.73
N GLY A 15 4.62 -1.27 25.36
CA GLY A 15 5.46 -2.45 25.62
C GLY A 15 5.40 -3.68 24.71
N SER A 16 4.44 -3.84 23.81
CA SER A 16 4.39 -4.99 22.90
C SER A 16 4.38 -4.52 21.45
N LYS A 17 5.39 -4.87 20.64
CA LYS A 17 5.38 -4.58 19.20
C LYS A 17 4.11 -5.20 18.62
N ALA A 18 3.21 -4.37 18.11
CA ALA A 18 2.01 -4.85 17.45
C ALA A 18 2.40 -5.75 16.26
N PRO A 19 1.64 -6.81 15.98
CA PRO A 19 1.92 -7.75 14.88
C PRO A 19 1.68 -7.14 13.49
N HIS A 20 1.28 -5.87 13.41
CA HIS A 20 1.01 -5.14 12.19
C HIS A 20 1.72 -3.77 12.22
N PRO A 21 1.93 -3.13 11.05
CA PRO A 21 2.46 -1.78 10.99
C PRO A 21 1.61 -0.77 11.77
N ALA A 22 2.22 0.37 12.12
CA ALA A 22 1.51 1.45 12.79
C ALA A 22 0.37 2.00 11.92
N THR A 23 -0.82 2.13 12.51
CA THR A 23 -1.99 2.71 11.84
C THR A 23 -1.98 4.23 11.96
N ARG A 24 -2.42 4.91 10.91
CA ARG A 24 -2.53 6.37 10.89
C ARG A 24 -3.89 6.80 11.44
N SER A 25 -3.88 7.61 12.50
CA SER A 25 -5.09 8.25 13.02
C SER A 25 -5.65 9.23 11.99
N ALA A 26 -6.98 9.31 11.87
CA ALA A 26 -7.68 10.30 11.05
C ALA A 26 -7.60 11.72 11.65
N ARG A 27 -7.39 11.82 12.96
CA ARG A 27 -7.11 13.08 13.65
C ARG A 27 -5.62 13.20 13.97
N PRO A 28 -4.97 14.31 13.62
CA PRO A 28 -3.59 14.55 14.01
C PRO A 28 -3.47 14.65 15.53
N THR A 29 -2.29 14.35 16.05
CA THR A 29 -1.96 14.56 17.47
C THR A 29 -1.52 16.00 17.71
N CYS A 30 -1.73 16.49 18.93
CA CYS A 30 -1.20 17.76 19.38
C CYS A 30 0.33 17.80 19.20
N ALA A 31 0.81 18.88 18.58
CA ALA A 31 2.22 19.11 18.28
C ALA A 31 2.96 19.82 19.44
N GLU A 32 2.24 20.33 20.44
CA GLU A 32 2.77 21.06 21.60
C GLU A 32 3.44 20.15 22.64
N ARG A 33 4.29 19.21 22.20
CA ARG A 33 4.79 18.07 23.00
C ARG A 33 5.55 18.47 24.27
N LEU A 34 6.10 19.68 24.33
CA LEU A 34 6.84 20.18 25.48
C LEU A 34 5.94 20.77 26.57
N THR A 35 4.73 21.17 26.21
CA THR A 35 3.78 21.87 27.08
C THR A 35 2.50 21.06 27.29
N CYS A 36 2.25 20.09 26.40
CA CYS A 36 1.07 19.26 26.41
C CYS A 36 1.23 18.12 27.41
N ASN A 37 0.43 18.16 28.48
CA ASN A 37 0.43 17.14 29.52
C ASN A 37 -0.36 15.87 29.12
N GLY A 38 -0.99 15.85 27.95
CA GLY A 38 -1.74 14.69 27.46
C GLY A 38 -0.81 13.61 26.91
N ARG A 39 -1.14 12.33 27.15
CA ARG A 39 -0.54 11.22 26.40
C ARG A 39 -1.11 11.21 24.98
N SER A 40 -0.41 11.88 24.05
CA SER A 40 -0.77 12.01 22.63
C SER A 40 -2.23 12.44 22.38
N PRO A 41 -2.66 13.62 22.87
CA PRO A 41 -4.03 14.06 22.69
C PRO A 41 -4.29 14.43 21.23
N SER A 42 -5.50 14.13 20.75
CA SER A 42 -5.94 14.54 19.42
C SER A 42 -6.01 16.06 19.32
N ALA A 43 -5.51 16.60 18.21
CA ALA A 43 -5.65 18.01 17.90
C ALA A 43 -7.05 18.29 17.37
N LEU A 44 -7.62 19.40 17.84
CA LEU A 44 -8.92 19.93 17.41
C LEU A 44 -8.77 21.24 16.65
N TYR A 45 -7.65 21.93 16.82
CA TYR A 45 -7.38 23.22 16.22
C TYR A 45 -6.03 23.22 15.52
N PHE A 46 -5.92 24.01 14.47
CA PHE A 46 -4.67 24.37 13.82
C PHE A 46 -4.50 25.88 13.97
N CYS A 47 -3.39 26.30 14.58
CA CYS A 47 -3.06 27.71 14.72
C CYS A 47 -2.10 28.10 13.60
N LEU A 48 -2.50 29.06 12.76
CA LEU A 48 -1.71 29.50 11.60
C LEU A 48 -0.43 30.24 12.00
N ASP A 49 -0.46 31.01 13.08
CA ASP A 49 0.71 31.76 13.55
C ASP A 49 1.71 30.89 14.31
N CYS A 50 1.23 29.83 14.97
CA CYS A 50 2.12 28.83 15.57
C CYS A 50 2.59 27.78 14.55
N ASP A 51 1.88 27.63 13.44
CA ASP A 51 2.04 26.54 12.46
C ASP A 51 1.96 25.14 13.13
N THR A 52 1.04 24.98 14.08
CA THR A 52 0.91 23.75 14.88
C THR A 52 -0.53 23.26 15.02
N ASN A 53 -0.67 21.92 15.05
CA ASN A 53 -1.87 21.22 15.47
C ASN A 53 -1.96 21.20 17.00
N GLN A 54 -3.06 21.69 17.57
CA GLN A 54 -3.24 21.88 19.00
C GLN A 54 -4.49 21.15 19.51
N CYS A 55 -4.37 20.49 20.66
CA CYS A 55 -5.54 20.01 21.40
C CYS A 55 -6.25 21.19 22.08
N GLU A 56 -7.49 20.98 22.50
CA GLU A 56 -8.30 22.00 23.18
C GLU A 56 -7.57 22.65 24.37
N GLY A 57 -6.93 21.84 25.22
CA GLY A 57 -6.20 22.37 26.38
C GLY A 57 -4.99 23.24 25.99
N CYS A 58 -4.25 22.85 24.95
CA CYS A 58 -3.11 23.64 24.48
C CYS A 58 -3.58 24.93 23.78
N GLU A 59 -4.65 24.85 23.00
CA GLU A 59 -5.23 26.01 22.33
C GLU A 59 -5.69 27.06 23.34
N LEU A 60 -6.33 26.67 24.44
CA LEU A 60 -6.74 27.60 25.49
C LEU A 60 -5.53 28.18 26.24
N VAL A 61 -4.65 27.32 26.78
CA VAL A 61 -3.57 27.76 27.69
C VAL A 61 -2.49 28.54 26.97
N LEU A 62 -2.12 28.16 25.74
CA LEU A 62 -1.08 28.88 24.99
C LEU A 62 -1.58 30.26 24.58
N HIS A 63 -2.81 30.38 24.11
CA HIS A 63 -3.36 31.65 23.62
C HIS A 63 -3.93 32.56 24.72
N GLU A 64 -3.92 32.12 25.99
CA GLU A 64 -4.06 33.02 27.13
C GLU A 64 -2.78 33.82 27.42
N GLN A 65 -1.61 33.30 27.02
CA GLN A 65 -0.33 33.97 27.25
C GLN A 65 -0.23 35.26 26.43
N SER A 66 0.29 36.32 27.04
CA SER A 66 0.43 37.64 26.40
C SER A 66 1.16 37.60 25.06
N ARG A 67 2.11 36.67 24.90
CA ARG A 67 2.89 36.50 23.66
C ARG A 67 2.08 35.93 22.49
N PHE A 68 1.04 35.12 22.76
CA PHE A 68 0.30 34.38 21.74
C PHE A 68 -1.17 34.80 21.65
N ARG A 69 -1.64 35.69 22.52
CA ARG A 69 -3.05 36.10 22.64
C ARG A 69 -3.66 36.65 21.35
N ASP A 70 -2.84 37.28 20.52
CA ASP A 70 -3.28 37.92 19.28
C ASP A 70 -3.19 37.00 18.06
N HIS A 71 -2.76 35.74 18.23
CA HIS A 71 -2.71 34.77 17.14
C HIS A 71 -4.12 34.48 16.60
N ARG A 72 -4.33 34.75 15.31
CA ARG A 72 -5.57 34.51 14.57
C ARG A 72 -5.26 34.36 13.08
N PRO A 73 -5.92 33.44 12.35
CA PRO A 73 -7.03 32.58 12.79
C PRO A 73 -6.63 31.21 13.35
N ARG A 74 -7.43 30.72 14.31
CA ARG A 74 -7.42 29.34 14.81
C ARG A 74 -8.50 28.57 14.07
N VAL A 75 -8.10 27.58 13.28
CA VAL A 75 -9.02 26.85 12.40
C VAL A 75 -9.31 25.48 12.99
N PRO A 76 -10.57 25.02 13.04
CA PRO A 76 -10.88 23.65 13.43
C PRO A 76 -10.19 22.65 12.49
N VAL A 77 -9.57 21.61 13.06
CA VAL A 77 -9.04 20.50 12.28
C VAL A 77 -10.19 19.73 11.67
N VAL A 78 -10.31 19.80 10.35
CA VAL A 78 -11.36 19.12 9.59
C VAL A 78 -11.07 17.62 9.58
N LYS A 79 -12.11 16.82 9.87
CA LYS A 79 -12.01 15.36 9.74
C LYS A 79 -11.86 15.02 8.25
N PRO A 80 -10.93 14.13 7.87
CA PRO A 80 -10.80 13.68 6.49
C PRO A 80 -12.12 13.14 5.93
N GLU A 81 -12.28 13.24 4.61
CA GLU A 81 -13.45 12.75 3.90
C GLU A 81 -13.74 11.27 4.21
N PRO A 82 -15.01 10.85 4.32
CA PRO A 82 -15.37 9.50 4.75
C PRO A 82 -14.74 8.38 3.94
N HIS A 83 -14.55 8.58 2.63
CA HIS A 83 -13.95 7.59 1.73
C HIS A 83 -12.46 7.35 2.01
N LEU A 84 -11.78 8.24 2.74
CA LEU A 84 -10.38 8.08 3.16
C LEU A 84 -10.24 7.31 4.48
N LEU A 85 -11.35 7.07 5.17
CA LEU A 85 -11.36 6.48 6.50
C LEU A 85 -11.43 4.96 6.45
N CYS A 86 -10.92 4.34 7.52
CA CYS A 86 -11.06 2.92 7.78
C CYS A 86 -12.53 2.53 7.98
N GLU A 87 -13.02 1.60 7.16
CA GLU A 87 -14.37 1.03 7.20
C GLU A 87 -14.50 -0.17 8.16
N GLY A 88 -13.44 -0.44 8.94
CA GLY A 88 -13.41 -1.53 9.90
C GLY A 88 -14.32 -1.27 11.11
N PHE A 89 -15.06 -2.30 11.54
CA PHE A 89 -15.96 -2.20 12.70
C PHE A 89 -15.24 -1.83 14.01
N SER A 90 -13.98 -2.23 14.15
CA SER A 90 -13.16 -1.94 15.34
C SER A 90 -12.67 -0.49 15.38
N CYS A 91 -12.44 0.15 14.23
CA CYS A 91 -11.88 1.50 14.15
C CYS A 91 -12.94 2.60 14.05
N ARG A 92 -14.17 2.30 13.58
CA ARG A 92 -15.28 3.26 13.42
C ARG A 92 -14.89 4.57 12.70
N GLY A 93 -13.95 4.51 11.75
CA GLY A 93 -13.48 5.69 11.02
C GLY A 93 -12.60 6.65 11.83
N GLU A 94 -11.98 6.18 12.92
CA GLU A 94 -10.98 6.95 13.67
C GLU A 94 -9.58 6.85 13.07
N ASN A 95 -9.34 5.86 12.21
CA ASN A 95 -8.10 5.69 11.47
C ASN A 95 -8.32 5.94 9.98
N LEU A 96 -7.26 6.35 9.29
CA LEU A 96 -7.21 6.37 7.82
C LEU A 96 -7.14 4.95 7.26
N ALA A 97 -7.62 4.77 6.04
CA ALA A 97 -7.42 3.52 5.32
C ALA A 97 -5.97 3.43 4.80
N ASP A 98 -5.36 2.26 4.97
CA ASP A 98 -4.01 1.94 4.53
C ASP A 98 -4.01 0.88 3.42
N ILE A 99 -5.01 0.00 3.43
CA ILE A 99 -5.17 -1.13 2.52
C ILE A 99 -6.58 -1.10 1.93
N ARG A 100 -6.70 -1.32 0.62
CA ARG A 100 -7.96 -1.67 -0.04
C ARG A 100 -7.99 -3.17 -0.29
N CYS A 101 -9.01 -3.83 0.22
CA CYS A 101 -9.29 -5.22 -0.09
C CYS A 101 -10.32 -5.29 -1.22
N HIS A 102 -9.94 -5.81 -2.38
CA HIS A 102 -10.84 -5.96 -3.54
C HIS A 102 -11.85 -7.09 -3.34
N THR A 103 -11.49 -8.14 -2.60
CA THR A 103 -12.41 -9.24 -2.30
C THR A 103 -13.53 -8.83 -1.34
N CYS A 104 -13.23 -7.98 -0.36
CA CYS A 104 -14.24 -7.47 0.59
C CYS A 104 -14.87 -6.14 0.14
N GLU A 105 -14.33 -5.53 -0.93
CA GLU A 105 -14.66 -4.16 -1.37
C GLU A 105 -14.58 -3.11 -0.26
N ARG A 106 -13.63 -3.27 0.68
CA ARG A 106 -13.50 -2.43 1.87
C ARG A 106 -12.11 -1.82 2.03
N SER A 107 -12.09 -0.59 2.55
CA SER A 107 -10.87 0.17 2.84
C SER A 107 -10.56 0.10 4.34
N LEU A 108 -9.40 -0.44 4.72
CA LEU A 108 -9.06 -0.78 6.11
C LEU A 108 -7.71 -0.19 6.53
N CYS A 109 -7.59 0.20 7.79
CA CYS A 109 -6.28 0.43 8.41
C CYS A 109 -5.57 -0.90 8.70
N TYR A 110 -4.25 -0.89 8.91
CA TYR A 110 -3.48 -2.11 9.21
C TYR A 110 -4.02 -2.93 10.38
N ALA A 111 -4.50 -2.29 11.46
CA ALA A 111 -5.05 -2.99 12.61
C ALA A 111 -6.35 -3.74 12.25
N CYS A 112 -7.24 -3.11 11.48
CA CYS A 112 -8.48 -3.75 11.05
C CYS A 112 -8.22 -4.83 9.99
N ASP A 113 -7.27 -4.64 9.08
CA ASP A 113 -6.84 -5.68 8.15
C ASP A 113 -6.32 -6.91 8.91
N TYR A 114 -5.47 -6.69 9.92
CA TYR A 114 -4.94 -7.76 10.76
C TYR A 114 -6.06 -8.55 11.47
N GLN A 115 -7.04 -7.85 12.06
CA GLN A 115 -8.16 -8.49 12.76
C GLN A 115 -9.11 -9.26 11.84
N ILE A 116 -9.36 -8.73 10.64
CA ILE A 116 -10.36 -9.28 9.71
C ILE A 116 -9.77 -10.36 8.80
N HIS A 117 -8.57 -10.15 8.28
CA HIS A 117 -7.97 -11.00 7.25
C HIS A 117 -6.91 -11.95 7.81
N LEU A 118 -6.02 -11.49 8.69
CA LEU A 118 -4.91 -12.32 9.20
C LEU A 118 -5.35 -13.20 10.38
N LEU A 119 -6.01 -12.63 11.40
CA LEU A 119 -6.44 -13.39 12.58
C LEU A 119 -7.57 -14.39 12.29
N ARG A 120 -8.49 -14.04 11.39
CA ARG A 120 -9.63 -14.89 11.02
C ARG A 120 -9.37 -15.81 9.82
N ARG A 121 -8.10 -15.99 9.44
CA ARG A 121 -7.63 -16.93 8.39
C ARG A 121 -8.30 -16.76 7.01
N ARG A 122 -8.53 -15.53 6.56
CA ARG A 122 -9.05 -15.23 5.21
C ARG A 122 -7.91 -14.81 4.28
N PHE A 123 -6.98 -15.73 4.04
CA PHE A 123 -5.68 -15.45 3.39
C PHE A 123 -5.76 -15.23 1.87
N ALA A 124 -6.86 -15.58 1.20
CA ALA A 124 -6.98 -15.52 -0.26
C ALA A 124 -7.52 -14.18 -0.80
N HIS A 125 -7.50 -13.12 -0.01
CA HIS A 125 -8.09 -11.84 -0.43
C HIS A 125 -7.09 -11.01 -1.22
N VAL A 126 -7.55 -10.47 -2.35
CA VAL A 126 -6.77 -9.56 -3.20
C VAL A 126 -6.74 -8.19 -2.53
N LYS A 127 -5.54 -7.73 -2.15
CA LYS A 127 -5.33 -6.49 -1.40
C LYS A 127 -4.29 -5.62 -2.08
N VAL A 128 -4.52 -4.31 -2.09
CA VAL A 128 -3.58 -3.30 -2.59
C VAL A 128 -3.41 -2.19 -1.56
N ARG A 129 -2.31 -1.43 -1.63
CA ARG A 129 -2.17 -0.24 -0.79
C ARG A 129 -3.23 0.81 -1.16
N PHE A 130 -3.81 1.43 -0.15
CA PHE A 130 -4.91 2.36 -0.33
C PHE A 130 -4.52 3.60 -1.16
N ARG A 131 -3.28 4.07 -1.04
CA ARG A 131 -2.76 5.17 -1.87
C ARG A 131 -2.85 4.86 -3.38
N TYR A 132 -2.49 3.66 -3.79
CA TYR A 132 -2.50 3.25 -5.19
C TYR A 132 -3.92 3.10 -5.72
N TYR A 133 -4.83 2.63 -4.85
CA TYR A 133 -6.25 2.59 -5.17
C TYR A 133 -6.80 4.01 -5.45
N LEU A 134 -6.50 4.99 -4.60
CA LEU A 134 -6.93 6.38 -4.83
C LEU A 134 -6.34 6.98 -6.11
N GLU A 135 -5.04 6.79 -6.34
CA GLU A 135 -4.38 7.26 -7.57
C GLU A 135 -5.02 6.66 -8.82
N ARG A 136 -5.36 5.36 -8.79
CA ARG A 136 -6.06 4.70 -9.89
C ARG A 136 -7.47 5.26 -10.08
N GLN A 137 -8.22 5.49 -8.99
CA GLN A 137 -9.54 6.10 -9.09
C GLN A 137 -9.49 7.51 -9.69
N ALA A 138 -8.52 8.32 -9.28
CA ALA A 138 -8.34 9.67 -9.82
C ALA A 138 -8.01 9.64 -11.33
N LYS A 139 -7.18 8.69 -11.77
CA LYS A 139 -6.88 8.50 -13.21
C LYS A 139 -8.11 8.09 -14.02
N LEU A 140 -8.91 7.17 -13.49
CA LEU A 140 -10.15 6.72 -14.15
C LEU A 140 -11.17 7.86 -14.24
N ALA A 141 -11.37 8.60 -13.15
CA ALA A 141 -12.24 9.78 -13.13
C ALA A 141 -11.78 10.86 -14.13
N ALA A 142 -10.47 11.08 -14.27
CA ALA A 142 -9.93 12.02 -15.25
C ALA A 142 -10.10 11.55 -16.69
N ALA A 143 -10.04 10.24 -16.95
CA ALA A 143 -10.26 9.66 -18.28
C ALA A 143 -11.74 9.70 -18.70
N GLU A 144 -12.67 9.55 -17.77
CA GLU A 144 -14.11 9.68 -18.04
C GLU A 144 -14.51 11.11 -18.43
N VAL A 145 -13.81 12.13 -17.90
CA VAL A 145 -14.04 13.56 -18.23
C VAL A 145 -13.44 13.96 -19.58
N ALA A 146 -12.49 13.19 -20.12
CA ALA A 146 -11.85 13.49 -21.41
C ALA A 146 -12.67 13.03 -22.64
N VAL A 147 -13.89 12.51 -22.42
CA VAL A 147 -14.83 12.17 -23.49
C VAL A 147 -15.76 13.36 -23.73
N ASP A 148 -15.23 14.42 -24.34
CA ASP A 148 -16.02 15.56 -24.84
C ASP A 148 -16.71 15.18 -26.17
N GLU A 149 -18.04 15.02 -26.08
CA GLU A 149 -19.15 15.59 -26.87
C GLU A 149 -19.07 15.90 -28.39
N ASP A 150 -18.06 15.48 -29.15
CA ASP A 150 -18.04 15.63 -30.62
C ASP A 150 -17.97 14.27 -31.35
N ASP A 151 -19.01 13.45 -31.26
CA ASP A 151 -19.24 12.34 -32.22
C ASP A 151 -20.71 11.84 -32.18
N GLU A 152 -21.68 12.76 -32.09
CA GLU A 152 -23.12 12.42 -32.17
C GLU A 152 -23.68 12.40 -33.60
N GLU A 153 -22.87 12.22 -34.65
CA GLU A 153 -23.40 12.13 -36.03
C GLU A 153 -22.64 11.15 -36.93
N GLN A 154 -22.40 9.89 -36.52
CA GLN A 154 -22.30 8.82 -37.54
C GLN A 154 -22.50 7.37 -37.04
N TYR A 155 -23.66 7.06 -36.45
CA TYR A 155 -24.07 5.65 -36.35
C TYR A 155 -25.57 5.44 -36.51
N LEU A 156 -26.11 5.97 -37.61
CA LEU A 156 -27.43 5.59 -38.14
C LEU A 156 -27.28 5.09 -39.57
N SER A 157 -26.64 3.93 -39.76
CA SER A 157 -26.94 3.02 -40.89
C SER A 157 -26.16 1.72 -40.77
N ALA A 158 -26.74 0.71 -40.11
CA ALA A 158 -26.76 -0.68 -40.59
C ALA A 158 -27.51 -1.55 -39.57
N GLU A 159 -28.71 -1.94 -39.95
CA GLU A 159 -29.55 -2.97 -39.33
C GLU A 159 -28.86 -4.37 -39.32
N PRO A 160 -29.41 -5.32 -38.55
CA PRO A 160 -28.70 -6.41 -37.91
C PRO A 160 -28.68 -7.69 -38.75
N TYR A 161 -27.53 -8.38 -38.83
CA TYR A 161 -27.55 -9.82 -39.06
C TYR A 161 -26.33 -10.58 -38.52
N CYS A 162 -26.70 -11.58 -37.75
CA CYS A 162 -25.98 -12.73 -37.21
C CYS A 162 -24.94 -13.44 -38.12
N SER A 163 -23.85 -13.84 -37.45
CA SER A 163 -23.23 -15.18 -37.44
C SER A 163 -22.17 -15.60 -38.49
N LEU A 164 -21.05 -16.06 -37.90
CA LEU A 164 -20.04 -17.05 -38.36
C LEU A 164 -18.77 -16.51 -39.07
N PRO A 165 -17.68 -17.32 -39.17
CA PRO A 165 -16.62 -17.37 -38.17
C PRO A 165 -15.25 -16.99 -38.75
N TYR A 166 -14.34 -16.70 -37.82
CA TYR A 166 -12.88 -16.64 -37.90
C TYR A 166 -12.23 -17.36 -39.09
N GLU A 167 -11.32 -16.69 -39.81
CA GLU A 167 -9.91 -17.10 -39.95
C GLU A 167 -8.99 -15.90 -40.28
N ASP A 168 -8.03 -15.72 -39.37
CA ASP A 168 -6.63 -15.33 -39.53
C ASP A 168 -6.16 -14.48 -40.73
N ARG A 169 -5.84 -13.21 -40.42
CA ARG A 169 -4.66 -12.51 -40.98
C ARG A 169 -4.33 -11.30 -40.12
N GLY A 170 -3.18 -11.36 -39.44
CA GLY A 170 -2.77 -10.39 -38.44
C GLY A 170 -2.41 -9.00 -38.96
N THR A 171 -2.51 -8.00 -38.07
CA THR A 171 -1.50 -6.96 -37.84
C THR A 171 -1.91 -6.04 -36.67
N ALA A 172 -0.94 -5.74 -35.81
CA ALA A 172 -0.79 -4.57 -34.93
C ALA A 172 -2.00 -4.11 -34.09
N MET A 173 -2.05 -4.55 -32.83
CA MET A 173 -2.82 -3.91 -31.76
C MET A 173 -1.85 -3.38 -30.71
N MET A 174 -2.07 -2.15 -30.27
CA MET A 174 -1.28 -1.45 -29.25
C MET A 174 -1.14 -2.27 -27.96
N GLU A 175 0.08 -2.37 -27.44
CA GLU A 175 0.37 -2.95 -26.13
C GLU A 175 -0.32 -2.12 -25.01
N PRO A 176 -1.16 -2.72 -24.17
CA PRO A 176 -1.52 -2.11 -22.91
C PRO A 176 -0.32 -2.28 -21.97
N THR A 177 0.33 -1.17 -21.64
CA THR A 177 1.40 -1.10 -20.63
C THR A 177 0.98 -1.85 -19.36
N SER A 178 1.66 -2.95 -19.10
CA SER A 178 1.54 -3.79 -17.91
C SER A 178 2.10 -3.06 -16.70
N HIS A 179 1.27 -2.21 -16.09
CA HIS A 179 1.52 -1.77 -14.72
C HIS A 179 1.04 -2.86 -13.76
N GLU A 180 1.98 -3.69 -13.31
CA GLU A 180 1.73 -4.67 -12.25
C GLU A 180 1.28 -3.94 -10.97
N PRO A 181 0.08 -4.22 -10.43
CA PRO A 181 -0.29 -3.74 -9.12
C PRO A 181 0.50 -4.52 -8.06
N ASP A 182 1.06 -3.81 -7.08
CA ASP A 182 1.57 -4.40 -5.83
C ASP A 182 0.41 -5.09 -5.09
N VAL A 183 0.06 -6.31 -5.49
CA VAL A 183 -0.91 -7.15 -4.79
C VAL A 183 -0.20 -7.71 -3.56
N ILE A 184 -0.66 -7.29 -2.37
CA ILE A 184 -0.20 -7.85 -1.09
C ILE A 184 -0.90 -9.21 -0.93
N SER A 185 -0.41 -10.20 -1.69
CA SER A 185 -0.87 -11.59 -1.66
C SER A 185 -0.01 -12.37 -0.67
N ASP A 186 -0.55 -12.72 0.49
CA ASP A 186 0.08 -13.68 1.38
C ASP A 186 -0.34 -15.10 0.99
N THR A 187 0.26 -15.65 -0.07
CA THR A 187 0.01 -17.04 -0.49
C THR A 187 1.24 -17.92 -0.28
N ARG A 188 1.20 -18.73 0.80
CA ARG A 188 1.82 -20.07 0.80
C ARG A 188 0.77 -21.05 0.28
N GLY A 189 0.98 -21.62 -0.91
CA GLY A 189 0.13 -22.69 -1.45
C GLY A 189 -0.03 -22.57 -2.97
N GLY A 190 0.53 -23.53 -3.71
CA GLY A 190 0.86 -23.39 -5.13
C GLY A 190 -0.27 -23.58 -6.15
N CYS A 191 0.02 -23.11 -7.37
CA CYS A 191 -0.47 -23.64 -8.64
C CYS A 191 0.51 -23.23 -9.77
N LYS A 192 0.78 -24.13 -10.73
CA LYS A 192 1.87 -24.10 -11.75
C LYS A 192 1.55 -23.22 -13.00
N PRO A 193 2.42 -23.16 -14.03
CA PRO A 193 3.77 -22.63 -14.07
C PRO A 193 3.79 -21.43 -15.05
N GLN A 194 4.06 -20.24 -14.55
CA GLN A 194 4.67 -19.19 -15.37
C GLN A 194 6.15 -19.20 -15.00
N THR A 195 7.05 -18.91 -15.94
CA THR A 195 8.49 -18.94 -15.73
C THR A 195 8.89 -17.89 -14.69
N THR A 196 8.75 -18.26 -13.42
CA THR A 196 9.05 -17.43 -12.27
C THR A 196 10.54 -17.46 -12.03
N HIS A 197 11.19 -16.30 -12.02
CA HIS A 197 12.49 -16.17 -11.40
C HIS A 197 12.38 -16.63 -9.93
N SER A 198 12.91 -17.81 -9.62
CA SER A 198 12.83 -18.41 -8.29
C SER A 198 14.08 -18.10 -7.48
N SER A 199 13.90 -17.49 -6.31
CA SER A 199 14.95 -17.42 -5.29
C SER A 199 14.90 -18.69 -4.43
N ILE A 200 16.05 -19.28 -4.14
CA ILE A 200 16.16 -20.38 -3.18
C ILE A 200 16.97 -19.95 -1.96
N LEU A 201 16.64 -20.51 -0.80
CA LEU A 201 17.42 -20.31 0.42
C LEU A 201 18.62 -21.26 0.39
N LEU A 202 19.83 -20.71 0.26
CA LEU A 202 21.04 -21.52 0.18
C LEU A 202 21.48 -22.08 1.55
N VAL A 203 21.36 -21.28 2.60
CA VAL A 203 21.78 -21.61 3.97
C VAL A 203 20.67 -21.19 4.95
N ASP A 204 20.36 -22.05 5.92
CA ASP A 204 19.33 -21.79 6.94
C ASP A 204 19.88 -21.04 8.17
N ASP A 205 19.01 -20.80 9.15
CA ASP A 205 19.33 -20.15 10.43
C ASP A 205 20.26 -20.97 11.34
N LYS A 206 20.51 -22.23 10.98
CA LYS A 206 21.42 -23.15 11.67
C LYS A 206 22.74 -23.34 10.92
N GLU A 207 23.00 -22.49 9.93
CA GLU A 207 24.19 -22.53 9.07
C GLU A 207 24.33 -23.82 8.26
N VAL A 208 23.21 -24.51 7.99
CA VAL A 208 23.20 -25.75 7.20
C VAL A 208 22.89 -25.42 5.73
N LEU A 209 23.74 -25.90 4.82
CA LEU A 209 23.56 -25.78 3.38
C LEU A 209 22.40 -26.66 2.91
N GLN A 210 21.45 -26.06 2.18
CA GLN A 210 20.21 -26.73 1.76
C GLN A 210 20.35 -27.49 0.42
N VAL A 211 21.50 -27.35 -0.25
CA VAL A 211 21.81 -28.05 -1.50
C VAL A 211 23.08 -28.88 -1.31
N SER A 212 23.08 -30.09 -1.85
CA SER A 212 24.19 -31.02 -1.65
C SER A 212 25.18 -30.99 -2.81
N THR A 213 24.74 -30.54 -4.00
CA THR A 213 25.54 -30.55 -5.22
C THR A 213 25.29 -29.30 -6.08
N ALA A 214 26.27 -28.95 -6.91
CA ALA A 214 26.13 -27.85 -7.87
C ALA A 214 25.06 -28.12 -8.95
N ALA A 215 24.88 -29.39 -9.34
CA ALA A 215 23.85 -29.79 -10.30
C ALA A 215 22.43 -29.59 -9.74
N GLU A 216 22.24 -29.89 -8.45
CA GLU A 216 20.98 -29.64 -7.74
C GLU A 216 20.68 -28.15 -7.65
N LEU A 217 21.69 -27.33 -7.32
CA LEU A 217 21.58 -25.87 -7.30
C LEU A 217 21.19 -25.32 -8.68
N ALA A 218 21.87 -25.75 -9.75
CA ALA A 218 21.59 -25.31 -11.12
C ALA A 218 20.17 -25.72 -11.56
N SER A 219 19.74 -26.94 -11.22
CA SER A 219 18.38 -27.42 -11.50
C SER A 219 17.32 -26.62 -10.75
N GLN A 220 17.57 -26.21 -9.50
CA GLN A 220 16.64 -25.40 -8.71
C GLN A 220 16.57 -23.94 -9.19
N LEU A 221 17.65 -23.43 -9.79
CA LEU A 221 17.73 -22.09 -10.39
C LEU A 221 17.30 -22.04 -11.86
N GLY A 222 17.02 -23.20 -12.49
CA GLY A 222 16.63 -23.29 -13.90
C GLY A 222 17.78 -23.01 -14.89
N CYS A 223 19.04 -23.22 -14.48
CA CYS A 223 20.22 -22.99 -15.31
C CYS A 223 20.84 -24.31 -15.78
N SER A 224 21.45 -24.33 -16.99
CA SER A 224 22.32 -25.43 -17.42
C SER A 224 23.65 -25.40 -16.66
N SER A 225 24.20 -26.57 -16.33
CA SER A 225 25.43 -26.71 -15.55
C SER A 225 26.70 -26.15 -16.21
N ASP A 226 26.64 -25.82 -17.51
CA ASP A 226 27.75 -25.25 -18.28
C ASP A 226 27.68 -23.72 -18.45
N THR A 227 26.66 -23.06 -17.90
CA THR A 227 26.53 -21.60 -18.04
C THR A 227 27.41 -20.87 -17.03
N PRO A 228 28.32 -19.97 -17.46
CA PRO A 228 29.13 -19.19 -16.53
C PRO A 228 28.27 -18.21 -15.73
N ALA A 229 28.32 -18.31 -14.40
CA ALA A 229 27.53 -17.48 -13.49
C ALA A 229 28.40 -16.42 -12.77
N LYS A 230 27.86 -15.21 -12.59
CA LYS A 230 28.45 -14.16 -11.75
C LYS A 230 27.77 -14.17 -10.38
N VAL A 231 28.55 -14.37 -9.32
CA VAL A 231 28.04 -14.38 -7.95
C VAL A 231 28.19 -12.99 -7.33
N VAL A 232 27.08 -12.44 -6.83
CA VAL A 232 27.05 -11.15 -6.12
C VAL A 232 26.46 -11.39 -4.73
N SER A 233 27.13 -10.90 -3.68
CA SER A 233 26.65 -10.98 -2.29
C SER A 233 26.53 -9.59 -1.69
N ILE A 234 25.54 -9.39 -0.82
CA ILE A 234 25.29 -8.13 -0.11
C ILE A 234 25.38 -8.36 1.38
N PHE A 235 26.26 -7.60 2.04
CA PHE A 235 26.46 -7.62 3.48
C PHE A 235 25.99 -6.28 4.09
N GLY A 236 25.49 -6.31 5.33
CA GLY A 236 25.04 -5.11 6.05
C GLY A 236 24.25 -5.45 7.32
N ASN A 237 23.91 -4.46 8.13
CA ASN A 237 23.22 -4.67 9.41
C ASN A 237 21.73 -5.02 9.21
N THR A 238 21.14 -5.66 10.22
CA THR A 238 19.72 -6.03 10.21
C THR A 238 18.84 -4.77 10.22
N GLY A 239 17.97 -4.63 9.21
CA GLY A 239 17.05 -3.49 9.08
C GLY A 239 17.41 -2.46 8.01
N GLU A 240 18.58 -2.57 7.36
CA GLU A 240 19.06 -1.59 6.36
C GLU A 240 18.45 -1.76 4.95
N GLY A 241 17.41 -2.58 4.78
CA GLY A 241 16.73 -2.72 3.49
C GLY A 241 17.56 -3.43 2.39
N LYS A 242 18.47 -4.34 2.75
CA LYS A 242 19.28 -5.12 1.79
C LYS A 242 18.44 -5.79 0.69
N SER A 243 17.32 -6.43 1.06
CA SER A 243 16.38 -7.06 0.12
C SER A 243 15.67 -6.05 -0.79
N HIS A 244 15.39 -4.86 -0.28
CA HIS A 244 14.78 -3.78 -1.06
C HIS A 244 15.73 -3.21 -2.13
N THR A 245 17.04 -3.33 -1.92
CA THR A 245 18.07 -2.88 -2.87
C THR A 245 18.37 -3.94 -3.94
N LEU A 246 18.39 -5.23 -3.56
CA LEU A 246 18.73 -6.34 -4.48
C LEU A 246 17.61 -6.61 -5.50
N ASN A 247 16.36 -6.65 -5.04
CA ASN A 247 15.24 -7.12 -5.84
C ASN A 247 14.96 -6.30 -7.12
N PRO A 248 14.98 -4.95 -7.11
CA PRO A 248 14.72 -4.18 -8.32
C PRO A 248 15.91 -4.19 -9.30
N HIS A 249 17.16 -4.23 -8.81
CA HIS A 249 18.32 -4.02 -9.68
C HIS A 249 18.91 -5.29 -10.30
N LEU A 250 18.83 -6.44 -9.62
CA LEU A 250 19.40 -7.70 -10.12
C LEU A 250 18.36 -8.60 -10.80
N LEU A 251 17.12 -8.66 -10.32
CA LEU A 251 16.10 -9.55 -10.89
C LEU A 251 15.44 -8.99 -12.17
N GLN A 252 15.35 -7.66 -12.31
CA GLN A 252 14.74 -7.04 -13.51
C GLN A 252 15.70 -6.91 -14.71
N ARG A 253 17.01 -7.15 -14.52
CA ARG A 253 18.04 -6.87 -15.53
C ARG A 253 18.57 -8.13 -16.24
N ALA A 254 17.88 -9.26 -16.09
CA ALA A 254 18.25 -10.52 -16.75
C ALA A 254 17.71 -10.66 -18.18
N GLU A 255 17.02 -9.65 -18.71
CA GLU A 255 16.65 -9.57 -20.12
C GLU A 255 17.57 -8.60 -20.85
N GLY A 256 18.48 -9.14 -21.67
CA GLY A 256 19.34 -8.35 -22.55
C GLY A 256 20.82 -8.70 -22.46
N VAL A 257 21.19 -9.88 -22.94
CA VAL A 257 22.51 -10.06 -23.56
C VAL A 257 22.25 -10.35 -25.03
N PRO A 258 22.53 -9.42 -25.96
CA PRO A 258 22.56 -9.76 -27.37
C PRO A 258 23.78 -10.66 -27.64
N ASP A 259 23.52 -11.79 -28.30
CA ASP A 259 24.54 -12.62 -28.91
C ASP A 259 25.43 -11.75 -29.81
N ILE A 260 26.68 -11.53 -29.39
CA ILE A 260 27.71 -11.02 -30.27
C ILE A 260 28.23 -12.23 -31.04
N ALA A 261 27.75 -12.36 -32.26
CA ALA A 261 28.33 -13.22 -33.27
C ALA A 261 29.81 -12.87 -33.48
N THR A 262 30.69 -13.86 -33.36
CA THR A 262 31.85 -14.06 -34.25
C THR A 262 32.25 -15.53 -34.20
#